data_AF-A0AAU7CKJ6-F1
#
_entry.id   AF-A0AAU7CKJ6-F1
#
_cell.length_a   1.000
_cell.length_b   1.000
_cell.length_c   1.000
_cell.angle_alpha   90.00
_cell.angle_beta   90.00
_cell.angle_gamma   90.00
#
_symmetry.space_group_name_H-M   'P 1'
#
loop_
_entity.id
_entity.type
_entity.pdbx_description
1 polymer ?
#
loop_
_entity_poly.entity_id
_entity_poly.type
_entity_poly.pdbx_seq_one_letter_code
_entity_poly.pdbx_strand_id
1 'polypeptide(L)'
;MRCVDVIHELATPTGALERAVLTDHLDHCPTCARWAERNVRLDRLWDATRPPDLSSAAWDRIWANVSETLDQPRVTVPAHSAPTPALVMSRSWRRSAVAVFALAQAAAILAGLGLAWNQAPVPTRPQPRSIPVATTPAPLDLVAAAEVSELVFNLPATGTSVISFDDKTIRHLALNENPNEVDPLFNGFNDLESQAGLQ
;
A
#
# COMPACT_ATOMS: atom_id res chain seq x y z
N MET A 1 -7.32 30.51 -12.88
CA MET A 1 -7.16 29.59 -11.76
C MET A 1 -5.87 28.80 -11.93
N ARG A 2 -5.08 28.61 -10.87
CA ARG A 2 -3.81 27.86 -10.98
C ARG A 2 -4.11 26.37 -10.79
N CYS A 3 -3.32 25.50 -11.44
CA CYS A 3 -3.51 24.05 -11.30
C CYS A 3 -3.37 23.57 -9.85
N VAL A 4 -2.57 24.27 -9.02
CA VAL A 4 -2.42 23.94 -7.59
C VAL A 4 -3.73 24.12 -6.82
N ASP A 5 -4.50 25.16 -7.13
CA ASP A 5 -5.79 25.43 -6.48
C ASP A 5 -6.80 24.32 -6.84
N VAL A 6 -6.78 23.87 -8.09
CA VAL A 6 -7.63 22.78 -8.61
C VAL A 6 -7.27 21.45 -7.96
N ILE A 7 -5.98 21.12 -7.90
CA ILE A 7 -5.52 19.87 -7.28
C ILE A 7 -5.88 19.86 -5.79
N HIS A 8 -5.71 20.97 -5.09
CA HIS A 8 -6.07 21.08 -3.68
C HIS A 8 -7.59 20.89 -3.48
N GLU A 9 -8.42 21.57 -4.27
CA GLU A 9 -9.87 21.43 -4.17
C GLU A 9 -10.35 20.01 -4.52
N LEU A 10 -9.74 19.36 -5.51
CA LEU A 10 -10.11 17.99 -5.85
C LEU A 10 -9.63 16.97 -4.81
N ALA A 11 -8.48 17.19 -4.16
CA ALA A 11 -7.97 16.31 -3.11
C ALA A 11 -8.75 16.44 -1.81
N THR A 12 -9.27 17.64 -1.53
CA THR A 12 -10.04 17.92 -0.31
C THR A 12 -11.18 18.86 -0.67
N PRO A 13 -12.35 18.34 -1.09
CA PRO A 13 -13.48 19.17 -1.52
C PRO A 13 -13.96 20.07 -0.38
N THR A 14 -13.54 21.34 -0.41
CA THR A 14 -13.92 22.32 0.61
C THR A 14 -15.21 23.05 0.24
N GLY A 15 -15.58 23.03 -1.04
CA GLY A 15 -16.66 23.85 -1.59
C GLY A 15 -16.28 25.33 -1.73
N ALA A 16 -15.00 25.69 -1.50
CA ALA A 16 -14.51 27.05 -1.70
C ALA A 16 -14.47 27.42 -3.19
N LEU A 17 -14.31 26.42 -4.06
CA LEU A 17 -14.32 26.62 -5.50
C LEU A 17 -15.70 26.29 -6.08
N GLU A 18 -16.22 27.20 -6.89
CA GLU A 18 -17.48 26.96 -7.60
C GLU A 18 -17.31 25.81 -8.60
N ARG A 19 -18.25 24.87 -8.59
CA ARG A 19 -18.21 23.66 -9.43
C ARG A 19 -18.12 24.00 -10.92
N ALA A 20 -18.77 25.06 -11.37
CA ALA A 20 -18.71 25.51 -12.76
C ALA A 20 -17.29 25.92 -13.18
N VAL A 21 -16.58 26.65 -12.31
CA VAL A 21 -15.19 27.09 -12.53
C VAL A 21 -14.23 25.89 -12.54
N LEU A 22 -14.50 24.90 -11.70
CA LEU A 22 -13.74 23.66 -11.68
C LEU A 22 -13.91 22.88 -12.98
N THR A 23 -15.14 22.69 -13.44
CA THR A 23 -15.45 21.98 -14.70
C THR A 23 -14.81 22.68 -15.90
N ASP A 24 -14.97 24.00 -16.02
CA ASP A 24 -14.36 24.78 -17.10
C ASP A 24 -12.83 24.60 -17.15
N HIS A 25 -12.16 24.56 -15.99
CA HIS A 25 -10.73 24.32 -15.95
C HIS A 25 -10.35 22.89 -16.37
N LEU A 26 -11.11 21.88 -15.95
CA LEU A 26 -10.84 20.49 -16.33
C LEU A 26 -11.00 20.29 -17.85
N ASP A 27 -11.92 21.00 -18.48
CA ASP A 27 -12.11 20.96 -19.94
C ASP A 27 -10.92 21.57 -20.70
N HIS A 28 -10.27 22.59 -20.13
CA HIS A 28 -9.14 23.29 -20.77
C HIS A 28 -7.75 22.79 -20.34
N CYS A 29 -7.64 22.05 -19.23
CA CYS A 29 -6.36 21.57 -18.70
C CYS A 29 -6.28 20.03 -18.65
N PRO A 30 -5.66 19.37 -19.66
CA PRO A 30 -5.62 17.91 -19.75
C PRO A 30 -4.81 17.25 -18.62
N THR A 31 -3.89 17.98 -17.99
CA THR A 31 -3.15 17.48 -16.83
C THR A 31 -4.04 17.35 -15.60
N CYS A 32 -4.85 18.37 -15.31
CA CYS A 32 -5.81 18.33 -14.21
C CYS A 32 -6.92 17.31 -14.47
N ALA A 33 -7.41 17.20 -15.71
CA ALA A 33 -8.40 16.19 -16.10
C ALA A 33 -7.93 14.75 -15.83
N ARG A 34 -6.73 14.39 -16.30
CA ARG A 34 -6.16 13.05 -16.05
C ARG A 34 -5.92 12.77 -14.56
N TRP A 35 -5.56 13.79 -13.79
CA TRP A 35 -5.42 13.66 -12.35
C TRP A 35 -6.77 13.39 -11.68
N ALA A 36 -7.83 14.11 -12.07
CA ALA A 36 -9.18 13.89 -11.56
C ALA A 36 -9.69 12.48 -11.89
N GLU A 37 -9.52 12.03 -13.13
CA GLU A 37 -9.87 10.66 -13.55
C GLU A 37 -9.15 9.58 -12.73
N ARG A 38 -7.85 9.80 -12.43
CA ARG A 38 -7.07 8.87 -11.61
C ARG A 38 -7.59 8.80 -10.18
N ASN A 39 -7.97 9.92 -9.58
CA ASN A 39 -8.55 9.94 -8.23
C ASN A 39 -9.89 9.21 -8.20
N VAL A 40 -10.78 9.47 -9.17
CA VAL A 40 -12.04 8.72 -9.29
C VAL A 40 -11.81 7.21 -9.43
N ARG A 41 -10.76 6.79 -10.14
CA ARG A 41 -10.39 5.37 -10.23
C ARG A 41 -9.88 4.82 -8.89
N LEU A 42 -9.09 5.57 -8.15
CA LEU A 42 -8.62 5.19 -6.82
C LEU A 42 -9.78 5.09 -5.83
N ASP A 43 -10.71 6.03 -5.85
CA ASP A 43 -11.91 5.99 -4.99
C ASP A 43 -12.74 4.74 -5.25
N ARG A 44 -12.94 4.37 -6.53
CA ARG A 44 -13.65 3.12 -6.88
C ARG A 44 -12.93 1.87 -6.39
N LEU A 45 -11.59 1.86 -6.48
CA LEU A 45 -10.80 0.74 -5.96
C LEU A 45 -10.91 0.69 -4.44
N TRP A 46 -10.80 1.84 -3.78
CA TRP A 46 -10.96 1.96 -2.35
C TRP A 46 -12.33 1.49 -1.89
N ASP A 47 -13.42 1.91 -2.53
CA ASP A 47 -14.77 1.45 -2.22
C ASP A 47 -14.94 -0.06 -2.40
N ALA A 48 -14.24 -0.66 -3.37
CA ALA A 48 -14.27 -2.10 -3.60
C ALA A 48 -13.43 -2.90 -2.59
N THR A 49 -12.37 -2.30 -2.04
CA THR A 49 -11.43 -2.99 -1.14
C THR A 49 -11.50 -2.52 0.31
N ARG A 50 -12.31 -1.50 0.63
CA ARG A 50 -12.34 -0.92 1.97
C ARG A 50 -12.82 -1.97 2.97
N PRO A 51 -12.17 -2.07 4.14
CA PRO A 51 -12.70 -2.86 5.24
C PRO A 51 -14.12 -2.40 5.63
N PRO A 52 -14.93 -3.28 6.21
CA PRO A 52 -16.21 -2.87 6.79
C PRO A 52 -16.00 -1.79 7.86
N ASP A 53 -16.96 -0.86 7.95
CA ASP A 53 -16.89 0.24 8.92
C ASP A 53 -16.84 -0.33 10.35
N LEU A 54 -15.82 0.09 11.11
CA LEU A 54 -15.65 -0.33 12.50
C LEU A 54 -16.73 0.35 13.37
N SER A 55 -17.22 -0.37 14.38
CA SER A 55 -18.12 0.21 15.37
C SER A 55 -17.41 1.29 16.20
N SER A 56 -18.15 2.24 16.76
CA SER A 56 -17.58 3.27 17.64
C SER A 56 -16.80 2.67 18.81
N ALA A 57 -17.32 1.61 19.42
CA ALA A 57 -16.63 0.91 20.52
C ALA A 57 -15.31 0.24 20.08
N ALA A 58 -15.19 -0.22 18.84
CA ALA A 58 -13.93 -0.76 18.31
C ALA A 58 -12.92 0.37 18.09
N TRP A 59 -13.36 1.51 17.58
CA TRP A 59 -12.54 2.71 17.46
C TRP A 59 -12.04 3.22 18.81
N ASP A 60 -12.92 3.32 19.82
CA ASP A 60 -12.57 3.76 21.17
C ASP A 60 -11.49 2.84 21.78
N ARG A 61 -11.58 1.53 21.54
CA ARG A 61 -10.58 0.57 22.02
C ARG A 61 -9.22 0.76 21.33
N ILE A 62 -9.20 0.95 20.01
CA ILE A 62 -7.96 1.21 19.26
C ILE A 62 -7.30 2.48 19.80
N TRP A 63 -8.07 3.55 19.97
CA TRP A 63 -7.54 4.81 20.50
C TRP A 63 -7.09 4.71 21.96
N ALA A 64 -7.83 4.01 22.82
CA ALA A 64 -7.41 3.76 24.20
C ALA A 64 -6.05 3.03 24.27
N ASN A 65 -5.84 2.02 23.42
CA ASN A 65 -4.57 1.29 23.35
C ASN A 65 -3.42 2.19 22.87
N VAL A 66 -3.67 3.05 21.87
CA VAL A 66 -2.68 4.04 21.40
C VAL A 66 -2.34 5.03 22.51
N SER A 67 -3.34 5.59 23.20
CA SER A 67 -3.14 6.51 24.32
C SER A 67 -2.36 5.85 25.46
N GLU A 68 -2.71 4.62 25.84
CA GLU A 68 -1.98 3.87 26.87
C GLU A 68 -0.52 3.63 26.47
N THR A 69 -0.26 3.29 25.20
CA THR A 69 1.11 3.09 24.69
C THR A 69 1.92 4.38 24.71
N LEU A 70 1.29 5.53 24.46
CA LEU A 70 1.95 6.84 24.50
C LEU A 70 2.18 7.33 25.94
N ASP A 71 1.27 7.00 26.86
CA ASP A 71 1.36 7.38 28.27
C ASP A 71 2.32 6.49 29.07
N GLN A 72 2.61 5.28 28.58
CA GLN A 72 3.62 4.44 29.20
C GLN A 72 4.97 5.17 29.19
N PRO A 73 5.55 5.45 30.38
CA PRO A 73 6.86 6.08 30.45
C PRO A 73 7.82 5.15 29.74
N ARG A 74 8.39 5.62 28.61
CA ARG A 74 9.40 4.86 27.87
C ARG A 74 10.45 4.46 28.88
N VAL A 75 10.46 3.18 29.26
CA VAL A 75 11.48 2.63 30.14
C VAL A 75 12.76 2.77 29.34
N THR A 76 13.48 3.87 29.56
CA THR A 76 14.85 4.03 29.11
C THR A 76 15.58 2.89 29.78
N VAL A 77 15.72 1.78 29.06
CA VAL A 77 16.45 0.60 29.51
C VAL A 77 17.75 1.16 30.09
N PRO A 78 17.99 1.02 31.40
CA PRO A 78 19.16 1.60 32.01
C PRO A 78 20.34 1.04 31.23
N ALA A 79 21.06 1.95 30.58
CA ALA A 79 22.21 1.62 29.76
C ALA A 79 23.07 0.69 30.61
N HIS A 80 23.04 -0.61 30.27
CA HIS A 80 23.72 -1.63 31.04
C HIS A 80 25.13 -1.14 31.24
N SER A 81 25.48 -0.96 32.52
CA SER A 81 26.78 -0.48 32.95
C SER A 81 27.82 -1.37 32.30
N ALA A 82 28.46 -0.86 31.26
CA ALA A 82 29.57 -1.54 30.63
C ALA A 82 30.67 -1.68 31.69
N PRO A 83 31.26 -2.88 31.88
CA PRO A 83 32.49 -3.00 32.63
C PRO A 83 33.58 -2.17 31.95
N THR A 84 34.18 -1.27 32.73
CA THR A 84 35.54 -0.68 32.68
C THR A 84 36.34 -0.60 31.35
N PRO A 85 37.15 0.47 31.19
CA PRO A 85 37.56 1.03 29.89
C PRO A 85 38.72 0.27 29.24
N ALA A 86 38.50 -0.23 28.03
CA ALA A 86 39.58 -0.57 27.10
C ALA A 86 39.29 0.03 25.72
N LEU A 87 40.07 1.06 25.40
CA LEU A 87 40.29 1.67 24.08
C LEU A 87 39.05 2.22 23.35
N VAL A 88 38.91 3.54 23.49
CA VAL A 88 38.09 4.44 22.68
C VAL A 88 38.52 4.35 21.22
N MET A 89 37.90 3.47 20.42
CA MET A 89 37.92 3.59 18.96
C MET A 89 36.50 3.47 18.37
N SER A 90 36.07 4.60 17.80
CA SER A 90 35.10 4.71 16.71
C SER A 90 33.61 4.51 17.02
N ARG A 91 33.07 5.32 17.95
CA ARG A 91 31.62 5.55 18.07
C ARG A 91 31.00 6.24 16.83
N SER A 92 31.83 6.73 15.90
CA SER A 92 31.43 7.30 14.60
C SER A 92 30.99 6.25 13.57
N TRP A 93 31.43 4.99 13.68
CA TRP A 93 31.05 3.96 12.71
C TRP A 93 29.56 3.64 12.80
N ARG A 94 28.98 3.52 14.01
CA ARG A 94 27.55 3.20 14.15
C ARG A 94 26.62 4.25 13.53
N ARG A 95 26.98 5.54 13.56
CA ARG A 95 26.23 6.58 12.85
C ARG A 95 26.38 6.48 11.34
N SER A 96 27.57 6.08 10.87
CA SER A 96 27.82 5.85 9.44
C SER A 96 27.07 4.62 8.91
N ALA A 97 26.98 3.54 9.70
CA ALA A 97 26.26 2.33 9.30
C ALA A 97 24.75 2.58 9.13
N VAL A 98 24.14 3.39 10.01
CA VAL A 98 22.72 3.77 9.88
C VAL A 98 22.49 4.64 8.64
N ALA A 99 23.41 5.58 8.36
CA ALA A 99 23.31 6.43 7.17
C ALA A 99 23.45 5.62 5.86
N VAL A 100 24.37 4.64 5.81
CA VAL A 100 24.53 3.76 4.64
C VAL A 100 23.31 2.86 4.45
N PHE A 101 22.71 2.36 5.52
CA PHE A 101 21.51 1.52 5.42
C PHE A 101 20.28 2.31 4.94
N ALA A 102 20.10 3.54 5.43
CA ALA A 102 19.05 4.44 4.95
C ALA A 102 19.22 4.79 3.46
N LEU A 103 20.46 5.07 3.01
CA LEU A 103 20.78 5.31 1.60
C LEU A 103 20.51 4.07 0.73
N ALA A 104 20.86 2.88 1.22
CA ALA A 104 20.61 1.64 0.51
C ALA A 104 19.11 1.35 0.35
N GLN A 105 18.29 1.59 1.38
CA GLN A 105 16.84 1.44 1.27
C GLN A 105 16.23 2.46 0.31
N ALA A 106 16.64 3.72 0.37
CA ALA A 106 16.17 4.74 -0.57
C ALA A 106 16.53 4.37 -2.02
N ALA A 107 17.74 3.86 -2.26
CA ALA A 107 18.15 3.37 -3.58
C ALA A 107 17.35 2.15 -4.05
N ALA A 108 17.02 1.22 -3.15
CA ALA A 108 16.20 0.06 -3.47
C ALA A 108 14.75 0.46 -3.85
N ILE A 109 14.17 1.43 -3.14
CA ILE A 109 12.83 1.96 -3.47
C ILE A 109 12.86 2.66 -4.83
N LEU A 110 13.86 3.51 -5.09
CA LEU A 110 14.01 4.19 -6.38
C LEU A 110 14.25 3.20 -7.54
N ALA A 111 15.04 2.16 -7.33
CA ALA A 111 15.27 1.11 -8.31
C ALA A 111 13.99 0.31 -8.59
N GLY A 112 13.23 -0.05 -7.55
CA GLY A 112 11.92 -0.70 -7.69
C GLY A 112 10.92 0.15 -8.47
N LEU A 113 10.86 1.46 -8.17
CA LEU A 113 10.00 2.41 -8.88
C LEU A 113 10.40 2.58 -10.35
N GLY A 114 11.70 2.65 -10.64
CA GLY A 114 12.22 2.75 -12.00
C GLY A 114 11.98 1.49 -12.83
N LEU A 115 12.14 0.31 -12.23
CA LEU A 115 11.82 -0.97 -12.88
C LEU A 115 10.32 -1.12 -13.13
N ALA A 116 9.48 -0.74 -12.18
CA ALA A 116 8.02 -0.74 -12.35
C ALA A 116 7.57 0.21 -13.48
N TRP A 117 8.25 1.34 -13.66
CA TRP A 117 7.97 2.25 -14.78
C TRP A 117 8.44 1.72 -16.13
N ASN A 118 9.59 1.04 -16.19
CA ASN A 118 10.11 0.44 -17.42
C ASN A 118 9.36 -0.84 -17.83
N GLN A 119 8.64 -1.47 -16.91
CA GLN A 119 7.76 -2.61 -17.20
C GLN A 119 6.34 -2.18 -17.59
N ALA A 120 6.11 -0.91 -17.91
CA ALA A 120 4.85 -0.48 -18.52
C ALA A 120 4.55 -1.42 -19.71
N PRO A 121 3.46 -2.21 -19.64
CA PRO A 121 3.19 -3.22 -20.65
C PRO A 121 3.10 -2.53 -22.00
N VAL A 122 3.99 -2.88 -22.93
CA VAL A 122 3.89 -2.46 -24.32
C VAL A 122 2.48 -2.83 -24.76
N PRO A 123 1.62 -1.87 -25.13
CA PRO A 123 0.24 -2.15 -25.48
C PRO A 123 0.27 -3.16 -26.61
N THR A 124 -0.08 -4.40 -26.28
CA THR A 124 -0.09 -5.49 -27.23
C THR A 124 -1.20 -5.15 -28.19
N ARG A 125 -0.82 -4.68 -29.39
CA ARG A 125 -1.73 -4.29 -30.45
C ARG A 125 -2.76 -5.43 -30.59
N PRO A 126 -4.07 -5.15 -30.43
CA PRO A 126 -5.08 -6.19 -30.46
C PRO A 126 -4.93 -6.96 -31.76
N GLN A 127 -4.49 -8.21 -31.67
CA GLN A 127 -4.47 -9.11 -32.81
C GLN A 127 -5.94 -9.30 -33.22
N PRO A 128 -6.32 -9.05 -34.48
CA PRO A 128 -7.66 -9.33 -34.95
C PRO A 128 -7.90 -10.84 -34.81
N ARG A 129 -8.66 -11.22 -33.77
CA ARG A 129 -9.18 -12.58 -33.60
C ARG A 129 -10.10 -12.86 -34.79
N SER A 130 -9.63 -13.69 -35.72
CA SER A 130 -10.50 -14.43 -36.62
C SER A 130 -11.32 -15.40 -35.76
N ILE A 131 -12.61 -15.12 -35.60
CA ILE A 131 -13.56 -15.99 -34.92
C ILE A 131 -13.96 -17.08 -35.93
N PRO A 132 -13.59 -18.37 -35.75
CA PRO A 132 -14.29 -19.44 -36.43
C PRO A 132 -15.67 -19.56 -35.80
N VAL A 133 -16.70 -19.24 -36.59
CA VAL A 133 -18.10 -19.52 -36.29
C VAL A 133 -18.26 -21.04 -36.24
N ALA A 134 -18.41 -21.59 -35.04
CA ALA A 134 -18.83 -22.96 -34.82
C ALA A 134 -20.18 -22.95 -34.08
N THR A 135 -21.20 -23.24 -34.87
CA THR A 135 -22.54 -23.64 -34.48
C THR A 135 -22.50 -24.85 -33.53
N THR A 136 -23.29 -24.82 -32.44
CA THR A 136 -24.29 -25.85 -32.02
C THR A 136 -24.45 -25.85 -30.50
N PRO A 137 -25.68 -25.74 -29.95
CA PRO A 137 -25.95 -25.88 -28.52
C PRO A 137 -26.29 -27.33 -28.15
N ALA A 138 -25.76 -27.82 -27.02
CA ALA A 138 -26.26 -29.00 -26.32
C ALA A 138 -26.07 -28.83 -24.79
N PRO A 139 -26.90 -29.48 -23.96
CA PRO A 139 -27.28 -28.97 -22.65
C PRO A 139 -26.41 -29.45 -21.48
N LEU A 140 -26.58 -28.72 -20.38
CA LEU A 140 -26.05 -28.85 -19.02
C LEU A 140 -25.86 -30.29 -18.50
N ASP A 141 -24.69 -30.52 -17.88
CA ASP A 141 -24.57 -31.45 -16.75
C ASP A 141 -23.85 -30.76 -15.58
N LEU A 142 -24.57 -30.72 -14.46
CA LEU A 142 -24.14 -30.27 -13.15
C LEU A 142 -23.25 -31.36 -12.54
N VAL A 143 -21.97 -31.08 -12.29
CA VAL A 143 -21.17 -31.86 -11.32
C VAL A 143 -20.50 -30.91 -10.35
N ALA A 144 -20.99 -30.98 -9.12
CA ALA A 144 -20.37 -30.40 -7.95
C ALA A 144 -19.08 -31.17 -7.60
N ALA A 145 -17.98 -30.44 -7.48
CA ALA A 145 -16.88 -30.78 -6.59
C ALA A 145 -16.28 -29.47 -6.11
N ALA A 146 -16.59 -29.12 -4.86
CA ALA A 146 -15.92 -28.07 -4.13
C ALA A 146 -14.52 -28.58 -3.76
N GLU A 147 -13.51 -28.13 -4.50
CA GLU A 147 -12.14 -28.05 -3.99
C GLU A 147 -11.79 -26.59 -3.75
N VAL A 148 -11.16 -26.38 -2.61
CA VAL A 148 -10.96 -25.11 -1.94
C VAL A 148 -9.73 -24.40 -2.55
N SER A 149 -9.92 -23.11 -2.86
CA SER A 149 -8.92 -22.04 -2.91
C SER A 149 -7.88 -22.04 -4.03
N GLU A 150 -8.34 -21.79 -5.26
CA GLU A 150 -7.54 -21.04 -6.24
C GLU A 150 -8.29 -19.75 -6.59
N LEU A 151 -7.91 -18.64 -5.95
CA LEU A 151 -8.45 -17.31 -6.24
C LEU A 151 -7.79 -16.80 -7.53
N VAL A 152 -8.35 -17.20 -8.66
CA VAL A 152 -7.88 -16.78 -9.98
C VAL A 152 -8.47 -15.41 -10.31
N PHE A 153 -7.67 -14.37 -10.18
CA PHE A 153 -8.05 -13.03 -10.61
C PHE A 153 -7.82 -12.88 -12.11
N ASN A 154 -8.91 -12.86 -12.88
CA ASN A 154 -8.88 -12.48 -14.28
C ASN A 154 -8.89 -10.95 -14.41
N LEU A 155 -7.70 -10.33 -14.41
CA LEU A 155 -7.59 -8.91 -14.78
C LEU A 155 -7.48 -8.79 -16.32
N PRO A 156 -8.39 -8.04 -16.98
CA PRO A 156 -8.48 -7.99 -18.44
C PRO A 156 -7.28 -7.33 -19.15
N ALA A 157 -6.32 -6.77 -18.41
CA ALA A 157 -5.16 -6.09 -18.97
C ALA A 157 -3.80 -6.78 -18.68
N THR A 158 -3.75 -7.79 -17.80
CA THR A 158 -2.48 -8.31 -17.27
C THR A 158 -2.32 -9.83 -17.36
N GLY A 159 -3.32 -10.54 -17.88
CA GLY A 159 -3.33 -12.00 -17.86
C GLY A 159 -3.68 -12.56 -16.48
N THR A 160 -4.03 -13.84 -16.45
CA THR A 160 -4.35 -14.58 -15.22
C THR A 160 -3.13 -14.65 -14.32
N SER A 161 -3.18 -13.95 -13.19
CA SER A 161 -2.26 -14.13 -12.07
C SER A 161 -2.87 -15.16 -11.13
N VAL A 162 -2.20 -16.30 -10.97
CA VAL A 162 -2.54 -17.30 -9.97
C VAL A 162 -1.62 -17.08 -8.77
N ILE A 163 -2.18 -16.54 -7.69
CA ILE A 163 -1.46 -16.46 -6.42
C ILE A 163 -1.72 -17.78 -5.69
N SER A 164 -0.80 -18.73 -5.82
CA SER A 164 -0.83 -19.97 -5.07
C SER A 164 -0.34 -19.71 -3.65
N PHE A 165 -1.24 -19.81 -2.67
CA PHE A 165 -0.87 -19.82 -1.27
C PHE A 165 -0.56 -21.26 -0.88
N ASP A 166 0.71 -21.53 -0.54
CA ASP A 166 1.12 -22.82 0.01
C ASP A 166 0.46 -23.03 1.39
N ASP A 167 -0.02 -24.24 1.68
CA ASP A 167 -0.72 -24.63 2.91
C ASP A 167 0.12 -24.31 4.17
N LYS A 168 1.45 -24.25 4.01
CA LYS A 168 2.37 -23.84 5.07
C LYS A 168 2.22 -22.37 5.49
N THR A 169 2.00 -21.46 4.55
CA THR A 169 1.90 -20.03 4.85
C THR A 169 0.61 -19.72 5.61
N ILE A 170 -0.47 -20.42 5.29
CA ILE A 170 -1.77 -20.29 5.97
C ILE A 170 -1.68 -20.87 7.39
N ARG A 171 -1.01 -22.01 7.59
CA ARG A 171 -0.80 -22.56 8.94
C ARG A 171 0.06 -21.67 9.83
N HIS A 172 1.06 -20.99 9.26
CA HIS A 172 1.88 -20.04 10.02
C HIS A 172 1.10 -18.78 10.44
N LEU A 173 0.11 -18.35 9.64
CA LEU A 173 -0.78 -17.25 10.01
C LEU A 173 -1.84 -17.67 11.05
N ALA A 174 -2.31 -18.91 11.00
CA ALA A 174 -3.35 -19.43 11.91
C ALA A 174 -2.83 -19.87 13.29
N LEU A 175 -1.53 -20.24 13.39
CA LEU A 175 -0.91 -20.70 14.64
C LEU A 175 -0.09 -19.64 15.37
N ASN A 176 -0.15 -18.37 14.93
CA ASN A 176 0.49 -17.29 15.69
C ASN A 176 -0.37 -16.94 16.92
N GLU A 177 -0.28 -17.77 17.96
CA GLU A 177 -1.01 -17.66 19.23
C GLU A 177 -0.53 -16.49 20.12
N ASN A 178 0.43 -15.70 19.65
CA ASN A 178 0.93 -14.55 20.38
C ASN A 178 0.35 -13.25 19.77
N PRO A 179 -0.76 -12.71 20.30
CA PRO A 179 -1.36 -11.47 19.81
C PRO A 179 -0.44 -10.24 19.99
N ASN A 180 0.70 -10.40 20.66
CA ASN A 180 1.69 -9.36 20.90
C ASN A 180 3.01 -9.58 20.14
N GLU A 181 3.14 -10.65 19.34
CA GLU A 181 4.31 -10.84 18.48
C GLU A 181 4.16 -10.00 17.22
N VAL A 182 4.62 -8.75 17.32
CA VAL A 182 4.74 -7.86 16.17
C VAL A 182 5.80 -8.45 15.25
N ASP A 183 5.39 -8.88 14.06
CA ASP A 183 6.29 -9.37 13.02
C ASP A 183 7.42 -8.33 12.82
N PRO A 184 8.70 -8.70 12.99
CA PRO A 184 9.82 -7.76 12.86
C PRO A 184 9.87 -7.06 11.49
N LEU A 185 9.14 -7.56 10.49
CA LEU A 185 8.95 -6.89 9.20
C LEU A 185 8.03 -5.66 9.24
N PHE A 186 7.13 -5.54 10.23
CA PHE A 186 6.15 -4.45 10.34
C PHE A 186 6.66 -3.22 11.10
N ASN A 187 7.69 -3.38 11.94
CA ASN A 187 8.25 -2.29 12.75
C ASN A 187 9.01 -1.22 11.97
N GLY A 188 9.23 -1.40 10.66
CA GLY A 188 9.96 -0.46 9.81
C GLY A 188 9.18 0.82 9.42
N PHE A 189 7.85 0.85 9.60
CA PHE A 189 7.04 1.98 9.13
C PHE A 189 6.92 3.14 10.14
N ASN A 190 7.05 2.90 11.45
CA ASN A 190 6.81 3.93 12.47
C ASN A 190 8.01 4.89 12.70
N ASP A 191 9.22 4.53 12.29
CA ASP A 191 10.40 5.38 12.52
C ASP A 191 10.50 6.55 11.53
N LEU A 192 9.78 6.49 10.40
CA LEU A 192 9.79 7.50 9.33
C LEU A 192 8.99 8.77 9.67
N GLU A 193 8.01 8.69 10.57
CA GLU A 193 7.18 9.85 10.94
C GLU A 193 7.90 10.76 11.96
N SER A 194 8.84 10.22 12.72
CA SER A 194 9.56 10.97 13.77
C SER A 194 10.67 11.91 13.25
N GLN A 195 11.07 11.80 11.98
CA GLN A 195 12.12 12.63 11.38
C GLN A 195 11.60 13.79 10.51
N ALA A 196 10.30 13.82 10.18
CA ALA A 196 9.71 14.86 9.33
C ALA A 196 9.32 16.15 10.09
N GLY A 197 9.42 16.16 11.43
CA GLY A 197 9.02 17.31 12.27
C GLY A 197 10.12 18.34 12.58
N LEU A 198 11.28 18.28 11.91
CA LEU A 198 12.41 19.21 12.13
C LEU A 198 12.76 19.98 10.84
N GLN A 199 11.84 20.80 10.35
CA GLN A 199 12.13 21.92 9.45
C GLN A 199 11.26 23.12 9.79
#